data_AF-A0A382RE25-F1
#
_entry.id   AF-A0A382RE25-F1
#
_cell.length_a   1.000
_cell.length_b   1.000
_cell.length_c   1.000
_cell.angle_alpha   90.00
_cell.angle_beta   90.00
_cell.angle_gamma   90.00
#
_symmetry.space_group_name_H-M   'P 1'
#
loop_
_entity.id
_entity.type
_entity.pdbx_description
1 polymer ?
#
loop_
_entity_poly.entity_id
_entity_poly.type
_entity_poly.pdbx_seq_one_letter_code
_entity_poly.pdbx_strand_id
1 'polypeptide(L)'
;IRLPDVNVPIATYMGWNLGSEGFAKGSLCSVIGSTIPFSITKLDRQKSGDPRLSIKERYVNHDAYVNQIKEASKRLLKKRLLLKDDVDFYVELARKRDIGLPRH
;
A
#
# COMPACT_ATOMS: atom_id res chain seq x y z
N ILE A 1 0.25 -5.61 15.66
CA ILE A 1 -0.36 -6.27 14.46
C ILE A 1 -0.15 -5.36 13.24
N ARG A 2 0.02 -5.89 12.02
CA ARG A 2 0.04 -5.10 10.77
C ARG A 2 -1.04 -5.61 9.84
N LEU A 3 -1.84 -4.72 9.28
CA LEU A 3 -2.86 -5.06 8.28
C LEU A 3 -2.22 -5.55 6.97
N PRO A 4 -2.96 -6.28 6.12
CA PRO A 4 -2.44 -6.76 4.84
C PRO A 4 -1.83 -5.65 3.97
N ASP A 5 -2.49 -4.50 3.85
CA ASP A 5 -2.01 -3.36 3.06
C ASP A 5 -0.69 -2.74 3.57
N VAL A 6 -0.42 -2.86 4.87
CA VAL A 6 0.82 -2.38 5.48
C VAL A 6 1.95 -3.40 5.29
N ASN A 7 1.62 -4.70 5.25
CA ASN A 7 2.59 -5.75 4.98
C ASN A 7 2.95 -5.87 3.48
N VAL A 8 2.03 -5.48 2.59
CA VAL A 8 2.19 -5.53 1.14
C VAL A 8 2.04 -4.09 0.58
N PRO A 9 3.04 -3.23 0.85
CA PRO A 9 2.90 -1.80 0.65
C PRO A 9 2.98 -1.42 -0.84
N ILE A 10 2.16 -0.44 -1.20
CA ILE A 10 2.24 0.30 -2.47
C ILE A 10 2.56 1.79 -2.25
N ALA A 11 2.63 2.20 -0.98
CA ALA A 11 2.90 3.54 -0.52
C ALA A 11 3.55 3.48 0.88
N THR A 12 4.15 4.58 1.30
CA THR A 12 4.47 4.83 2.71
C THR A 12 3.25 5.44 3.37
N TYR A 13 2.77 4.80 4.45
CA TYR A 13 1.68 5.30 5.28
C TYR A 13 2.25 5.88 6.58
N MET A 14 1.89 7.12 6.91
CA MET A 14 2.36 7.81 8.12
C MET A 14 1.15 8.30 8.91
N GLY A 15 1.21 8.22 10.25
CA GLY A 15 0.11 8.61 11.14
C GLY A 15 -0.06 10.12 11.35
N TRP A 16 0.57 10.94 10.51
CA TRP A 16 0.47 12.39 10.52
C TRP A 16 0.52 12.91 9.08
N ASN A 17 -0.05 14.09 8.86
CA ASN A 17 0.02 14.82 7.61
C ASN A 17 0.33 16.29 7.88
N LEU A 18 0.83 17.01 6.88
CA LEU A 18 1.03 18.45 6.99
C LEU A 18 -0.26 19.16 6.57
N GLY A 19 -0.64 20.21 7.32
CA GLY A 19 -1.75 21.07 6.93
C GLY A 19 -1.52 21.65 5.53
N SER A 20 -2.57 21.66 4.72
CA SER A 20 -2.53 22.12 3.34
C SER A 20 -2.28 23.62 3.24
N GLU A 21 -1.82 24.10 2.09
CA GLU A 21 -1.83 25.53 1.82
C GLU A 21 -3.28 26.05 1.90
N GLY A 22 -3.53 27.05 2.75
CA GLY A 22 -4.88 27.59 3.03
C GLY A 22 -5.51 27.12 4.35
N PHE A 23 -5.02 26.04 4.97
CA PHE A 23 -5.48 25.61 6.29
C PHE A 23 -4.31 25.05 7.12
N ALA A 24 -3.87 25.80 8.12
CA ALA A 24 -2.78 25.42 9.03
C ALA A 24 -1.50 24.92 8.32
N LYS A 25 -1.07 25.63 7.27
CA LYS A 25 0.12 25.33 6.45
C LYS A 25 1.34 25.03 7.34
N GLY A 26 1.89 23.83 7.22
CA GLY A 26 3.08 23.40 7.96
C GLY A 26 2.82 22.89 9.38
N SER A 27 1.60 22.99 9.89
CA SER A 27 1.21 22.37 11.16
C SER A 27 1.00 20.87 10.99
N LEU A 28 1.38 20.08 12.01
CA LEU A 28 1.07 18.66 12.07
C LEU A 28 -0.44 18.45 12.24
N CYS A 29 -1.08 17.89 11.22
CA CYS A 29 -2.42 17.32 11.33
C CYS A 29 -2.27 15.85 11.71
N SER A 30 -2.42 15.54 13.01
CA SER A 30 -2.25 14.17 13.53
C SER A 30 -3.43 13.24 13.23
N VAL A 31 -4.61 13.80 12.94
CA VAL A 31 -5.84 13.01 12.72
C VAL A 31 -5.89 12.44 11.29
N ILE A 32 -5.20 13.09 10.34
CA ILE A 32 -5.14 12.67 8.95
C ILE A 32 -3.77 12.05 8.71
N GLY A 33 -3.72 10.79 8.26
CA GLY A 33 -2.47 10.15 7.88
C GLY A 33 -1.97 10.63 6.51
N SER A 34 -0.64 10.62 6.30
CA SER A 34 -0.05 10.79 4.98
C SER A 34 0.04 9.47 4.24
N THR A 35 -0.23 9.52 2.93
CA THR A 35 0.06 8.42 2.01
C THR A 35 0.99 8.94 0.92
N ILE A 36 2.21 8.42 0.87
CA ILE A 36 3.20 8.77 -0.16
C ILE A 36 3.36 7.56 -1.09
N PRO A 37 2.74 7.57 -2.29
CA PRO A 37 2.83 6.46 -3.24
C PRO A 37 4.28 6.13 -3.61
N PHE A 38 4.55 4.86 -3.91
CA PHE A 38 5.81 4.49 -4.54
C PHE A 38 5.78 4.84 -6.03
N SER A 39 6.94 5.16 -6.59
CA SER A 39 7.08 5.29 -8.04
C SER A 39 6.66 3.99 -8.73
N ILE A 40 6.02 4.10 -9.90
CA ILE A 40 5.55 2.93 -10.65
C ILE A 40 6.76 2.20 -11.26
N THR A 41 7.70 2.94 -11.85
CA THR A 41 8.86 2.38 -12.55
C THR A 41 10.20 2.71 -11.88
N LYS A 42 11.23 1.91 -12.19
CA LYS A 42 12.61 2.16 -11.77
C LYS A 42 13.14 3.51 -12.28
N LEU A 43 12.74 3.89 -13.50
CA LEU A 43 13.16 5.16 -14.09
C LEU A 43 12.59 6.35 -13.30
N ASP A 44 11.30 6.28 -12.93
CA ASP A 44 10.64 7.36 -12.19
C ASP A 44 11.25 7.53 -10.80
N ARG A 45 11.53 6.43 -10.08
CA ARG A 45 12.20 6.53 -8.77
C ARG A 45 13.61 7.10 -8.87
N GLN A 46 14.35 6.77 -9.93
CA GLN A 46 15.70 7.29 -10.13
C GLN A 46 15.68 8.79 -10.44
N LYS A 47 14.72 9.25 -11.25
CA LYS A 47 14.52 10.67 -11.55
C LYS A 47 14.13 11.48 -10.32
N SER A 48 13.26 10.94 -9.46
CA SER A 48 12.86 11.60 -8.22
C SER A 48 13.87 11.43 -7.07
N GLY A 49 14.88 10.58 -7.23
CA GLY A 49 15.82 10.23 -6.16
C GLY A 49 15.20 9.41 -5.04
N ASP A 50 14.06 8.74 -5.27
CA ASP A 50 13.40 7.93 -4.25
C ASP A 50 14.19 6.64 -3.95
N PRO A 51 14.68 6.45 -2.70
CA PRO A 51 15.45 5.27 -2.33
C PRO A 51 14.58 4.01 -2.25
N ARG A 52 13.24 4.14 -2.18
CA ARG A 52 12.30 3.02 -2.07
C ARG A 52 12.15 2.34 -3.43
N LEU A 53 12.08 1.00 -3.42
CA LEU A 53 11.80 0.24 -4.64
C LEU A 53 10.47 0.67 -5.27
N SER A 54 10.45 0.75 -6.60
CA SER A 54 9.25 1.02 -7.39
C SER A 54 8.26 -0.15 -7.34
N ILE A 55 7.02 0.07 -7.77
CA ILE A 55 6.00 -0.99 -7.86
C ILE A 55 6.48 -2.12 -8.76
N LYS A 56 7.02 -1.82 -9.95
CA LYS A 56 7.55 -2.85 -10.88
C LYS A 56 8.74 -3.64 -10.33
N GLU A 57 9.50 -3.06 -9.41
CA GLU A 57 10.59 -3.77 -8.73
C GLU A 57 10.10 -4.62 -7.54
N ARG A 58 8.93 -4.29 -6.97
CA ARG A 58 8.34 -5.01 -5.82
C ARG A 58 7.45 -6.17 -6.25
N TYR A 59 6.68 -5.98 -7.31
CA TYR A 59 5.68 -6.92 -7.78
C TYR A 59 5.88 -7.17 -9.26
N VAL A 60 6.04 -8.44 -9.64
CA VAL A 60 6.26 -8.86 -11.03
C VAL A 60 5.06 -8.48 -11.90
N ASN A 61 3.85 -8.64 -11.36
CA ASN A 61 2.58 -8.28 -12.01
C ASN A 61 1.50 -8.03 -10.95
N HIS A 62 0.30 -7.65 -11.39
CA HIS A 62 -0.85 -7.40 -10.52
C HIS A 62 -1.25 -8.65 -9.70
N ASP A 63 -1.26 -9.83 -10.32
CA ASP A 63 -1.60 -11.09 -9.63
C ASP A 63 -0.63 -11.45 -8.50
N ALA A 64 0.66 -11.16 -8.68
CA ALA A 64 1.67 -11.35 -7.64
C ALA A 64 1.41 -10.44 -6.43
N TYR A 65 0.92 -9.22 -6.66
CA TYR A 65 0.46 -8.33 -5.58
C TYR A 65 -0.77 -8.90 -4.86
N VAL A 66 -1.79 -9.32 -5.61
CA VAL A 66 -3.01 -9.94 -5.04
C VAL A 66 -2.69 -11.19 -4.23
N ASN A 67 -1.80 -12.04 -4.73
CA ASN A 67 -1.37 -13.25 -4.02
C ASN A 67 -0.61 -12.93 -2.74
N GLN A 68 0.24 -11.90 -2.72
CA GLN A 68 0.90 -11.47 -1.50
C GLN A 68 -0.08 -10.92 -0.45
N ILE A 69 -1.11 -10.16 -0.88
CA ILE A 69 -2.21 -9.74 0.01
C ILE A 69 -2.93 -10.96 0.58
N LYS A 70 -3.30 -11.94 -0.27
CA LYS A 70 -3.95 -13.17 0.17
C LYS A 70 -3.15 -13.90 1.24
N GLU A 71 -1.84 -14.05 1.05
CA GLU A 71 -0.96 -14.71 2.02
C GLU A 71 -0.81 -13.89 3.31
N ALA A 72 -0.75 -12.56 3.22
CA ALA A 72 -0.76 -11.69 4.40
C ALA A 72 -2.06 -11.82 5.21
N SER A 73 -3.21 -11.84 4.55
CA SER A 73 -4.52 -12.02 5.18
C SER A 73 -4.66 -13.40 5.81
N LYS A 74 -4.23 -14.48 5.11
CA LYS A 74 -4.22 -15.85 5.67
C LYS A 74 -3.35 -15.97 6.92
N ARG A 75 -2.22 -15.26 7.00
CA ARG A 75 -1.40 -15.23 8.23
C ARG A 75 -2.15 -14.65 9.41
N LEU A 76 -2.98 -13.63 9.20
CA LEU A 76 -3.82 -13.04 10.25
C LEU A 76 -5.01 -13.93 10.60
N LEU A 77 -5.62 -14.61 9.63
CA LEU A 77 -6.64 -15.64 9.86
C LEU A 77 -6.10 -16.77 10.76
N LYS A 78 -4.91 -17.30 10.46
CA LYS A 78 -4.25 -18.32 11.30
C LYS A 78 -4.01 -17.84 12.73
N LYS A 79 -3.78 -16.55 12.93
CA LYS A 79 -3.62 -15.91 14.24
C LYS A 79 -4.95 -15.55 14.91
N ARG A 80 -6.09 -15.88 14.28
CA ARG A 80 -7.44 -15.52 14.74
C ARG A 80 -7.66 -14.00 14.86
N LEU A 81 -6.97 -13.24 14.01
CA LEU A 81 -7.05 -11.77 13.95
C LEU A 81 -7.90 -11.27 12.78
N LEU A 82 -8.23 -12.15 11.84
CA LEU A 82 -9.18 -11.92 10.74
C LEU A 82 -10.12 -13.11 10.64
N LEU A 83 -11.35 -12.88 10.21
CA LEU A 83 -12.29 -13.91 9.78
C LEU A 83 -11.98 -14.36 8.35
N LYS A 84 -12.60 -15.46 7.92
CA LYS A 84 -12.48 -15.94 6.54
C LYS A 84 -13.01 -14.89 5.56
N ASP A 85 -14.16 -14.29 5.87
CA ASP A 85 -14.79 -13.27 5.03
C ASP A 85 -13.91 -12.03 4.88
N ASP A 86 -13.13 -11.66 5.91
CA ASP A 86 -12.16 -10.57 5.82
C ASP A 86 -11.03 -10.90 4.83
N VAL A 87 -10.56 -12.16 4.80
CA VAL A 87 -9.54 -12.58 3.83
C VAL A 87 -10.06 -12.40 2.42
N ASP A 88 -11.28 -12.85 2.15
CA ASP A 88 -11.90 -12.75 0.83
C ASP A 88 -12.13 -11.27 0.45
N PHE A 89 -12.57 -10.44 1.40
CA PHE A 89 -12.71 -9.00 1.22
C PHE A 89 -11.39 -8.31 0.84
N TYR A 90 -10.29 -8.60 1.55
CA TYR A 90 -8.96 -8.04 1.22
C TYR A 90 -8.49 -8.46 -0.18
N VAL A 91 -8.74 -9.71 -0.58
CA VAL A 91 -8.36 -10.20 -1.91
C VAL A 91 -9.17 -9.50 -3.01
N GLU A 92 -10.47 -9.32 -2.82
CA GLU A 92 -11.32 -8.59 -3.76
C GLU A 92 -10.93 -7.12 -3.89
N LEU A 93 -10.61 -6.45 -2.77
CA LEU A 93 -10.10 -5.09 -2.80
C LEU A 93 -8.76 -5.01 -3.56
N ALA A 94 -7.85 -5.95 -3.32
CA ALA A 94 -6.56 -5.99 -4.02
C ALA A 94 -6.73 -6.18 -5.53
N ARG A 95 -7.66 -7.03 -5.97
CA ARG A 95 -8.01 -7.24 -7.38
C ARG A 95 -8.47 -5.95 -8.06
N LYS A 96 -9.31 -5.17 -7.38
CA LYS A 96 -9.86 -3.90 -7.91
C LYS A 96 -8.86 -2.75 -7.87
N ARG A 97 -7.84 -2.83 -7.02
CA ARG A 97 -6.87 -1.75 -6.82
C ARG A 97 -6.04 -1.53 -8.07
N ASP A 98 -5.88 -0.27 -8.48
CA ASP A 98 -4.91 0.09 -9.51
C ASP A 98 -3.57 0.41 -8.85
N ILE A 99 -2.53 -0.30 -9.27
CA ILE A 99 -1.16 -0.13 -8.79
C ILE A 99 -0.21 0.27 -9.92
N GLY A 100 -0.73 0.57 -11.12
CA GLY A 100 0.09 0.89 -12.29
C GLY A 100 0.78 -0.32 -12.93
N LEU A 101 0.32 -1.54 -12.63
CA LEU A 101 0.73 -2.78 -13.29
C LEU A 101 -0.42 -3.32 -14.16
N PRO A 102 -0.10 -3.99 -15.29
CA PRO A 102 -1.12 -4.62 -16.12
C PRO A 102 -1.87 -5.71 -15.34
N ARG A 103 -3.18 -5.76 -15.57
CA ARG A 103 -4.06 -6.85 -15.14
C ARG A 103 -4.16 -7.84 -16.31
N HIS A 104 -4.00 -9.13 -16.03
CA HIS A 104 -4.17 -10.19 -17.02
C HIS A 104 -5.56 -10.80 -16.91
#